data_AF-A0AAP5QKJ6-F1
#
_entry.id   AF-A0AAP5QKJ6-F1
#
_cell.length_a   1.000
_cell.length_b   1.000
_cell.length_c   1.000
_cell.angle_alpha   90.00
_cell.angle_beta   90.00
_cell.angle_gamma   90.00
#
_symmetry.space_group_name_H-M   'P 1'
#
loop_
_entity.id
_entity.type
_entity.pdbx_description
1 polymer ?
#
loop_
_entity_poly.entity_id
_entity_poly.type
_entity_poly.pdbx_seq_one_letter_code
_entity_poly.pdbx_strand_id
1 'polypeptide(L)'
;MSQALIPKLLPVPLVVTEIGDATPTMTKNLVFERGLSIGGENVVLSLFKTTHGFSLQRRLVERDQSVSVQVLPITTLDDLRRFAMADPYSAELAPLYHEVRRQLLADGTIE
;
A
#
# COMPACT_ATOMS: atom_id res chain seq x y z
N MET A 1 58.44 36.35 20.44
CA MET A 1 57.23 35.78 21.07
C MET A 1 56.62 34.81 20.08
N SER A 2 56.73 33.51 20.33
CA SER A 2 56.34 32.44 19.41
C SER A 2 54.85 32.12 19.57
N GLN A 3 54.05 32.38 18.53
CA GLN A 3 52.68 31.88 18.46
C GLN A 3 52.67 30.55 17.72
N ALA A 4 52.09 29.54 18.37
CA ALA A 4 51.99 28.17 17.89
C ALA A 4 51.04 28.05 16.68
N LEU A 5 51.49 27.31 15.65
CA LEU A 5 50.67 26.86 14.53
C LEU A 5 49.56 25.93 15.00
N ILE A 6 48.30 26.30 14.76
CA ILE A 6 47.16 25.37 14.80
C ILE A 6 46.99 24.82 13.38
N PRO A 7 47.06 23.50 13.13
CA PRO A 7 46.78 22.96 11.81
C PRO A 7 45.27 23.08 11.52
N LYS A 8 44.96 23.81 10.45
CA LYS A 8 43.62 23.96 9.89
C LYS A 8 43.18 22.60 9.32
N LEU A 9 42.29 21.89 10.00
CA LEU A 9 41.67 20.67 9.44
C LEU A 9 40.96 21.04 8.13
N LEU A 10 41.34 20.37 7.05
CA LEU A 10 40.60 20.42 5.78
C LEU A 10 39.25 19.72 5.98
N PRO A 11 38.13 20.25 5.47
CA PRO A 11 36.86 19.56 5.52
C PRO A 11 36.95 18.26 4.72
N VAL A 12 36.62 17.14 5.36
CA VAL A 12 36.43 15.84 4.72
C VAL A 12 35.32 16.00 3.67
N PRO A 13 35.46 15.47 2.44
CA PRO A 13 34.36 15.54 1.48
C PRO A 13 33.18 14.74 2.02
N LEU A 14 32.08 15.44 2.28
CA LEU A 14 30.79 14.82 2.54
C LEU A 14 30.35 14.18 1.22
N VAL A 15 30.44 12.85 1.14
CA VAL A 15 29.81 12.09 0.05
C VAL A 15 28.31 12.23 0.26
N VAL A 16 27.73 13.24 -0.37
CA VAL A 16 26.28 13.36 -0.54
C VAL A 16 25.91 12.39 -1.65
N THR A 17 25.49 11.19 -1.28
CA THR A 17 24.77 10.33 -2.22
C THR A 17 23.44 11.00 -2.48
N GLU A 18 23.31 11.45 -3.71
CA GLU A 18 22.28 12.34 -4.19
C GLU A 18 20.96 11.58 -4.46
N ILE A 19 19.85 12.30 -4.24
CA ILE A 19 18.52 12.17 -4.87
C ILE A 19 17.70 10.90 -4.59
N GLY A 20 16.88 10.98 -3.54
CA GLY A 20 15.52 10.46 -3.59
C GLY A 20 14.57 11.64 -3.52
N ASP A 21 13.91 11.97 -4.63
CA ASP A 21 12.77 12.87 -4.65
C ASP A 21 11.83 12.49 -3.50
N ALA A 22 11.74 13.34 -2.49
CA ALA A 22 10.70 13.25 -1.48
C ALA A 22 9.41 13.75 -2.12
N THR A 23 8.85 12.99 -3.08
CA THR A 23 7.40 12.85 -3.12
C THR A 23 6.98 12.51 -1.70
N PRO A 24 5.98 13.18 -1.10
CA PRO A 24 5.52 12.83 0.22
C PRO A 24 5.11 11.36 0.15
N THR A 25 5.92 10.48 0.73
CA THR A 25 5.60 9.06 0.82
C THR A 25 4.42 8.99 1.75
N MET A 26 3.20 9.07 1.21
CA MET A 26 2.00 8.80 1.98
C MET A 26 2.25 7.47 2.67
N THR A 27 2.37 7.50 4.00
CA THR A 27 2.70 6.31 4.78
C THR A 27 1.57 5.32 4.59
N LYS A 28 1.79 4.36 3.69
CA LYS A 28 0.82 3.34 3.29
C LYS A 28 1.26 2.03 3.94
N ASN A 29 0.64 1.69 5.07
CA ASN A 29 0.94 0.49 5.83
C ASN A 29 0.05 -0.66 5.35
N LEU A 30 0.64 -1.80 4.99
CA LEU A 30 -0.12 -2.99 4.62
C LEU A 30 -0.76 -3.59 5.88
N VAL A 31 -2.08 -3.77 5.85
CA VAL A 31 -2.87 -4.31 6.98
C VAL A 31 -3.35 -5.73 6.67
N PHE A 32 -3.64 -6.01 5.41
CA PHE A 32 -4.08 -7.32 4.98
C PHE A 32 -3.64 -7.57 3.54
N GLU A 33 -3.17 -8.78 3.25
CA GLU A 33 -2.92 -9.25 1.90
C GLU A 33 -3.21 -10.73 1.80
N ARG A 34 -4.12 -11.12 0.92
CA ARG A 34 -4.38 -12.51 0.55
C ARG A 34 -4.89 -12.59 -0.88
N GLY A 35 -4.66 -13.73 -1.52
CA GLY A 35 -5.14 -14.00 -2.86
C GLY A 35 -5.74 -15.38 -3.02
N LEU A 36 -6.49 -15.54 -4.12
CA LEU A 36 -7.09 -16.80 -4.56
C LEU A 36 -6.75 -17.04 -6.02
N SER A 37 -6.57 -18.31 -6.38
CA SER A 37 -6.45 -18.75 -7.76
C SER A 37 -7.83 -19.24 -8.24
N ILE A 38 -8.34 -18.64 -9.31
CA ILE A 38 -9.69 -18.89 -9.84
C ILE A 38 -9.54 -19.19 -11.33
N GLY A 39 -9.84 -20.43 -11.73
CA GLY A 39 -9.79 -20.81 -13.15
C GLY A 39 -8.45 -20.56 -13.85
N GLY A 40 -7.31 -20.54 -13.15
CA GLY A 40 -5.99 -20.24 -13.72
C GLY A 40 -5.60 -18.76 -13.71
N GLU A 41 -6.47 -17.89 -13.22
CA GLU A 41 -6.18 -16.49 -12.92
C GLU A 41 -5.86 -16.37 -11.43
N ASN A 42 -5.15 -15.32 -11.04
CA ASN A 42 -4.85 -15.04 -9.63
C ASN A 42 -5.36 -13.66 -9.24
N VAL A 43 -6.21 -13.60 -8.21
CA VAL A 43 -6.70 -12.34 -7.66
C VAL A 43 -6.14 -12.14 -6.27
N VAL A 44 -5.52 -11.01 -6.03
CA VAL A 44 -5.00 -10.59 -4.72
C VAL A 44 -5.71 -9.34 -4.26
N LEU A 45 -6.20 -9.37 -3.02
CA LEU A 45 -6.69 -8.20 -2.30
C LEU A 45 -5.64 -7.76 -1.29
N SER A 46 -5.21 -6.50 -1.39
CA SER A 46 -4.26 -5.86 -0.47
C SER A 46 -4.91 -4.61 0.12
N LEU A 47 -5.17 -4.63 1.43
CA LEU A 47 -5.71 -3.51 2.18
C LEU A 47 -4.57 -2.75 2.84
N PHE A 48 -4.56 -1.44 2.66
CA PHE A 48 -3.57 -0.56 3.25
C PHE A 48 -4.23 0.53 4.08
N LYS A 49 -3.64 0.81 5.24
CA LYS A 49 -3.93 2.01 6.02
C LYS A 49 -3.08 3.15 5.49
N THR A 50 -3.71 4.29 5.29
CA THR A 50 -3.09 5.53 4.80
C THR A 50 -3.33 6.64 5.83
N THR A 51 -2.73 7.80 5.60
CA THR A 51 -2.98 9.00 6.42
C THR A 51 -4.43 9.49 6.34
N HIS A 52 -5.17 9.11 5.30
CA HIS A 52 -6.54 9.61 5.03
C HIS A 52 -7.61 8.52 5.12
N GLY A 53 -7.32 7.40 5.78
CA GLY A 53 -8.22 6.25 5.88
C GLY A 53 -7.61 5.03 5.21
N PHE A 54 -8.38 4.29 4.41
CA PHE A 54 -7.94 3.02 3.84
C PHE A 54 -7.90 3.04 2.31
N SER A 55 -7.06 2.18 1.75
CA SER A 55 -7.02 1.91 0.31
C SER A 55 -7.01 0.40 0.11
N LEU A 56 -7.98 -0.10 -0.64
CA LEU A 56 -8.01 -1.49 -1.09
C LEU A 56 -7.48 -1.57 -2.51
N GLN A 57 -6.54 -2.48 -2.74
CA GLN A 57 -6.03 -2.81 -4.05
C GLN A 57 -6.51 -4.21 -4.43
N ARG A 58 -7.04 -4.35 -5.64
CA ARG A 58 -7.35 -5.62 -6.29
C ARG A 58 -6.40 -5.81 -7.46
N ARG A 59 -5.52 -6.80 -7.37
CA ARG A 59 -4.63 -7.20 -8.45
C ARG A 59 -5.13 -8.49 -9.07
N LEU A 60 -5.48 -8.46 -10.35
CA LEU A 60 -5.79 -9.63 -11.16
C LEU A 60 -4.59 -9.93 -12.06
N VAL A 61 -4.10 -11.16 -11.99
CA VAL A 61 -3.15 -11.73 -12.96
C VAL A 61 -3.93 -12.71 -13.81
N GLU A 62 -4.07 -12.41 -15.09
CA GLU A 62 -4.79 -13.25 -16.03
C GLU A 62 -3.92 -14.42 -16.51
N ARG A 63 -4.53 -15.37 -17.23
CA ARG A 63 -3.82 -16.58 -17.70
C ARG A 63 -2.65 -16.25 -18.62
N ASP A 64 -2.77 -15.19 -19.41
CA ASP A 64 -1.74 -14.69 -20.33
C ASP A 64 -0.65 -13.87 -19.63
N GLN A 65 -0.65 -13.83 -18.28
CA GLN A 65 0.24 -13.04 -17.44
C GLN A 65 0.04 -11.52 -17.54
N SER A 66 -1.01 -11.05 -18.21
CA SER A 66 -1.41 -9.65 -18.10
C SER A 66 -1.87 -9.35 -16.66
N VAL A 67 -1.60 -8.12 -16.22
CA VAL A 67 -1.88 -7.69 -14.84
C VAL A 67 -2.78 -6.46 -14.86
N SER A 68 -3.94 -6.59 -14.23
CA SER A 68 -4.88 -5.50 -14.00
C SER A 68 -4.90 -5.14 -12.52
N VAL A 69 -4.63 -3.88 -12.19
CA VAL A 69 -4.67 -3.36 -10.82
C VAL A 69 -5.75 -2.30 -10.69
N GLN A 70 -6.66 -2.51 -9.74
CA GLN A 70 -7.68 -1.55 -9.36
C GLN A 70 -7.41 -1.09 -7.93
N VAL A 71 -7.49 0.20 -7.69
CA VAL A 71 -7.28 0.80 -6.37
C VAL A 71 -8.51 1.59 -5.98
N LEU A 72 -9.06 1.28 -4.81
CA LEU A 72 -10.23 1.92 -4.24
C LEU A 72 -9.84 2.61 -2.92
N PRO A 73 -9.98 3.93 -2.81
CA PRO A 73 -10.06 4.60 -1.52
C PRO A 73 -11.32 4.14 -0.78
N ILE A 74 -11.18 3.70 0.47
CA ILE A 74 -12.30 3.30 1.33
C ILE A 74 -12.48 4.37 2.39
N THR A 75 -13.61 5.06 2.31
CA THR A 75 -14.06 6.06 3.29
C THR A 75 -15.25 5.56 4.11
N THR A 76 -16.03 4.62 3.56
CA THR A 76 -17.18 3.99 4.21
C THR A 76 -17.20 2.48 3.96
N LEU A 77 -17.92 1.72 4.79
CA LEU A 77 -18.16 0.30 4.51
C LEU A 77 -18.98 0.07 3.23
N ASP A 78 -19.76 1.05 2.80
CA ASP A 78 -20.53 0.96 1.56
C ASP A 78 -19.63 0.99 0.32
N ASP A 79 -18.47 1.67 0.38
CA ASP A 79 -17.47 1.65 -0.69
C ASP A 79 -16.98 0.23 -0.95
N LEU A 80 -16.63 -0.50 0.13
CA LEU A 80 -16.23 -1.90 0.06
C LEU A 80 -17.35 -2.78 -0.51
N ARG A 81 -18.60 -2.56 -0.05
CA ARG A 81 -19.76 -3.34 -0.51
C ARG A 81 -20.00 -3.15 -2.00
N ARG A 82 -19.98 -1.91 -2.50
CA ARG A 82 -20.18 -1.60 -3.93
C ARG A 82 -19.06 -2.18 -4.78
N PHE A 83 -17.82 -2.07 -4.32
CA PHE A 83 -16.67 -2.64 -5.02
C PHE A 83 -16.76 -4.17 -5.09
N ALA A 84 -17.08 -4.83 -3.97
CA ALA A 84 -17.28 -6.28 -3.95
C ALA A 84 -18.44 -6.70 -4.87
N MET A 85 -19.55 -5.96 -4.90
CA MET A 85 -20.67 -6.27 -5.80
C MET A 85 -20.32 -6.10 -7.29
N ALA A 86 -19.42 -5.18 -7.62
CA ALA A 86 -18.96 -4.94 -9.00
C ALA A 86 -17.86 -5.92 -9.45
N ASP A 87 -17.26 -6.68 -8.52
CA ASP A 87 -16.19 -7.62 -8.84
C ASP A 87 -16.76 -8.87 -9.55
N PRO A 88 -16.28 -9.22 -10.75
CA PRO A 88 -16.69 -10.44 -11.44
C PRO A 88 -16.45 -11.73 -10.64
N TYR A 89 -15.48 -11.74 -9.72
CA TYR A 89 -15.19 -12.89 -8.85
C TYR A 89 -15.72 -12.71 -7.42
N SER A 90 -16.75 -11.88 -7.24
CA SER A 90 -17.27 -11.50 -5.93
C SER A 90 -17.67 -12.70 -5.05
N ALA A 91 -18.23 -13.74 -5.65
CA ALA A 91 -18.68 -14.94 -4.94
C ALA A 91 -17.49 -15.72 -4.37
N GLU A 92 -16.47 -15.94 -5.19
CA GLU A 92 -15.23 -16.63 -4.80
C GLU A 92 -14.41 -15.81 -3.81
N LEU A 93 -14.39 -14.49 -3.97
CA LEU A 93 -13.63 -13.56 -3.12
C LEU A 93 -14.38 -13.16 -1.84
N ALA A 94 -15.64 -13.57 -1.66
CA ALA A 94 -16.45 -13.21 -0.49
C ALA A 94 -15.73 -13.43 0.86
N PRO A 95 -15.01 -14.54 1.09
CA PRO A 95 -14.25 -14.72 2.33
C PRO A 95 -13.16 -13.67 2.55
N LEU A 96 -12.49 -13.23 1.47
CA LEU A 96 -11.47 -12.18 1.55
C LEU A 96 -12.12 -10.82 1.80
N TYR A 97 -13.23 -10.50 1.14
CA TYR A 97 -13.99 -9.28 1.39
C TYR A 97 -14.52 -9.21 2.83
N HIS A 98 -14.96 -10.34 3.40
CA HIS A 98 -15.33 -10.41 4.82
C HIS A 98 -14.16 -10.15 5.76
N GLU A 99 -12.95 -10.63 5.44
CA GLU A 99 -11.77 -10.29 6.24
C GLU A 99 -11.43 -8.81 6.11
N VAL A 100 -11.42 -8.24 4.91
CA VAL A 100 -11.19 -6.81 4.70
C VAL A 100 -12.16 -6.00 5.56
N ARG A 101 -13.46 -6.34 5.55
CA ARG A 101 -14.47 -5.70 6.41
C ARG A 101 -14.12 -5.82 7.90
N ARG A 102 -13.65 -6.99 8.38
CA ARG A 102 -13.22 -7.15 9.77
C ARG A 102 -12.05 -6.24 10.12
N GLN A 103 -11.07 -6.12 9.23
CA GLN A 103 -9.90 -5.25 9.45
C GLN A 103 -10.31 -3.76 9.52
N LEU A 104 -11.22 -3.32 8.65
CA LEU A 104 -11.75 -1.95 8.67
C LEU A 104 -12.49 -1.64 9.98
N LEU A 105 -13.34 -2.55 10.43
CA LEU A 105 -14.09 -2.40 11.69
C LEU A 105 -13.18 -2.45 12.92
N ALA A 106 -12.14 -3.28 12.91
CA ALA A 106 -11.19 -3.39 14.01
C ALA A 106 -10.38 -2.11 14.22
N ASP A 107 -10.17 -1.32 13.16
CA ASP A 107 -9.45 -0.05 13.24
C ASP A 107 -10.29 1.09 13.83
N GLY A 108 -11.63 0.98 13.79
CA GLY A 108 -12.55 1.98 14.35
C GLY A 108 -12.61 3.32 13.58
N THR A 109 -11.88 3.46 12.48
CA THR A 109 -11.84 4.70 11.66
C THR A 109 -12.98 4.77 10.65
N ILE A 110 -13.67 3.65 10.39
CA ILE A 110 -14.78 3.59 9.42
C ILE A 110 -16.04 3.09 10.14
N GLU A 111 -17.10 3.91 10.10
CA GLU A 111 -18.44 3.60 10.62
C GLU A 111 -19.37 2.99 9.55
#